data_AF-A0A151F223-F1
#
_entry.id   AF-A0A151F223-F1
#
_cell.length_a   1.000
_cell.length_b   1.000
_cell.length_c   1.000
_cell.angle_alpha   90.00
_cell.angle_beta   90.00
_cell.angle_gamma   90.00
#
_symmetry.space_group_name_H-M   'P 1'
#
loop_
_entity.id
_entity.type
_entity.pdbx_description
1 polymer ?
#
loop_
_entity_poly.entity_id
_entity_poly.type
_entity_poly.pdbx_seq_one_letter_code
_entity_poly.pdbx_strand_id
1 'polypeptide(L)'
;MKDMRIEKNSFDFEGFVNNIYEFINDIYGIDPAILIQNVDNPCMTNKEASKKLQKRNAKDLLGILENGKQLYFPFTQAKVTTDSDKIKSVDGTEYMILNNLDNLLYDYDTTGFIVSLQNSEFMFKSAIHRVIIKKNGTSPIEEIKEIDNIDYEQFYKPMESFLKKFVR
;
A
#
# COMPACT_ATOMS: atom_id res chain seq x y z
N MET A 1 -8.63 7.83 4.72
CA MET A 1 -10.00 7.54 4.31
C MET A 1 -10.61 6.97 5.57
N LYS A 2 -11.88 7.20 5.87
CA LYS A 2 -12.49 6.31 6.87
C LYS A 2 -12.52 4.89 6.31
N ASP A 3 -12.79 3.90 7.15
CA ASP A 3 -12.98 2.52 6.68
C ASP A 3 -14.02 2.47 5.57
N MET A 4 -13.66 1.86 4.44
CA MET A 4 -14.58 1.59 3.32
C MET A 4 -14.87 0.10 3.27
N ARG A 5 -16.15 -0.25 3.21
CA ARG A 5 -16.61 -1.64 3.09
C ARG A 5 -17.19 -1.86 1.70
N ILE A 6 -16.84 -2.98 1.07
CA ILE A 6 -17.33 -3.34 -0.26
C ILE A 6 -17.67 -4.83 -0.26
N GLU A 7 -18.89 -5.20 -0.68
CA GLU A 7 -19.25 -6.61 -0.81
C GLU A 7 -18.31 -7.33 -1.79
N LYS A 8 -17.82 -8.50 -1.39
CA LYS A 8 -16.84 -9.29 -2.14
C LYS A 8 -17.25 -9.53 -3.59
N ASN A 9 -18.52 -9.84 -3.83
CA ASN A 9 -19.03 -10.16 -5.16
C ASN A 9 -19.26 -8.92 -6.04
N SER A 10 -19.31 -7.73 -5.44
CA SER A 10 -19.44 -6.45 -6.15
C SER A 10 -18.09 -5.83 -6.52
N PHE A 11 -16.99 -6.33 -5.95
CA PHE A 11 -15.66 -5.76 -6.12
C PHE A 11 -14.80 -6.57 -7.10
N ASP A 12 -14.29 -5.92 -8.13
CA ASP A 12 -13.32 -6.47 -9.06
C ASP A 12 -11.90 -6.50 -8.44
N PHE A 13 -11.70 -7.46 -7.54
CA PHE A 13 -10.43 -7.61 -6.82
C PHE A 13 -9.25 -7.86 -7.76
N GLU A 14 -9.46 -8.62 -8.85
CA GLU A 14 -8.41 -8.89 -9.83
C GLU A 14 -8.01 -7.62 -10.59
N GLY A 15 -9.00 -6.84 -11.06
CA GLY A 15 -8.75 -5.54 -11.67
C GLY A 15 -7.99 -4.59 -10.74
N PHE A 16 -8.38 -4.54 -9.47
CA PHE A 16 -7.70 -3.74 -8.44
C PHE A 16 -6.22 -4.16 -8.28
N VAL A 17 -5.96 -5.46 -8.10
CA VAL A 17 -4.59 -5.98 -7.93
C VAL A 17 -3.73 -5.68 -9.17
N ASN A 18 -4.26 -5.92 -10.37
CA ASN A 18 -3.53 -5.70 -11.62
C ASN A 18 -3.15 -4.23 -11.79
N ASN A 19 -4.04 -3.30 -11.43
CA ASN A 19 -3.74 -1.88 -11.55
C ASN A 19 -2.66 -1.41 -10.56
N ILE A 20 -2.65 -1.98 -9.34
CA ILE A 20 -1.57 -1.77 -8.37
C ILE A 20 -0.25 -2.35 -8.90
N TYR A 21 -0.28 -3.51 -9.54
CA TYR A 21 0.89 -4.14 -10.14
C TYR A 21 1.51 -3.33 -11.27
N GLU A 22 0.69 -2.82 -12.19
CA GLU A 22 1.13 -1.92 -13.24
C GLU A 22 1.84 -0.70 -12.65
N PHE A 23 1.20 -0.05 -11.66
CA PHE A 23 1.79 1.10 -10.99
C PHE A 23 3.16 0.80 -10.35
N ILE A 24 3.28 -0.30 -9.60
CA ILE A 24 4.55 -0.64 -8.94
C ILE A 24 5.63 -0.95 -9.99
N ASN A 25 5.28 -1.69 -11.04
CA ASN A 25 6.22 -2.04 -12.10
C ASN A 25 6.71 -0.80 -12.83
N ASP A 26 5.81 0.14 -13.15
CA ASP A 26 6.12 1.38 -13.86
C ASP A 26 7.07 2.30 -13.07
N ILE A 27 6.96 2.32 -11.74
CA ILE A 27 7.70 3.25 -10.90
C ILE A 27 9.01 2.67 -10.37
N TYR A 28 9.01 1.40 -9.98
CA TYR A 28 10.15 0.81 -9.27
C TYR A 28 10.94 -0.18 -10.12
N GLY A 29 10.36 -0.69 -11.21
CA GLY A 29 10.99 -1.73 -12.03
C GLY A 29 11.29 -3.02 -11.24
N ILE A 30 10.57 -3.26 -10.15
CA ILE A 30 10.68 -4.45 -9.29
C ILE A 30 9.41 -5.29 -9.39
N ASP A 31 9.51 -6.56 -8.98
CA ASP A 31 8.33 -7.42 -8.83
C ASP A 31 7.32 -6.78 -7.87
N PRO A 32 6.10 -6.44 -8.32
CA PRO A 32 5.10 -5.78 -7.49
C PRO A 32 4.72 -6.52 -6.21
N ALA A 33 4.85 -7.85 -6.20
CA ALA A 33 4.58 -8.67 -5.02
C ALA A 33 5.53 -8.34 -3.84
N ILE A 34 6.64 -7.67 -4.10
CA ILE A 34 7.59 -7.22 -3.08
C ILE A 34 7.01 -6.08 -2.22
N LEU A 35 6.17 -5.22 -2.78
CA LEU A 35 5.59 -4.10 -2.04
C LEU A 35 4.21 -4.41 -1.45
N ILE A 36 3.61 -5.54 -1.82
CA ILE A 36 2.40 -6.06 -1.17
C ILE A 36 2.81 -6.89 0.04
N GLN A 37 2.46 -6.41 1.23
CA GLN A 37 3.00 -6.93 2.50
C GLN A 37 1.91 -7.53 3.38
N ASN A 38 2.26 -8.55 4.17
CA ASN A 38 1.37 -9.01 5.24
C ASN A 38 1.50 -8.06 6.43
N VAL A 39 0.38 -7.50 6.90
CA VAL A 39 0.38 -6.51 7.98
C VAL A 39 0.88 -7.08 9.31
N ASP A 40 0.61 -8.37 9.59
CA ASP A 40 1.04 -9.04 10.83
C ASP A 40 2.56 -9.27 10.88
N ASN A 41 3.20 -9.33 9.70
CA ASN A 41 4.61 -9.67 9.56
C ASN A 41 5.20 -8.97 8.33
N PRO A 42 5.28 -7.63 8.35
CA PRO A 42 5.90 -6.86 7.28
C PRO A 42 7.38 -7.25 7.21
N CYS A 43 7.86 -7.52 6.01
CA CYS A 43 9.18 -8.08 5.83
C CYS A 43 9.96 -7.24 4.83
N MET A 44 11.04 -6.61 5.31
CA MET A 44 12.08 -6.13 4.42
C MET A 44 12.50 -7.28 3.52
N THR A 45 12.70 -6.95 2.24
CA THR A 45 13.30 -7.77 1.19
C THR A 45 14.57 -8.51 1.64
N ASN A 46 14.44 -9.54 2.47
CA ASN A 46 15.41 -10.61 2.53
C ASN A 46 15.21 -11.36 1.22
N LYS A 47 16.28 -11.48 0.43
CA LYS A 47 16.34 -12.29 -0.80
C LYS A 47 15.63 -13.64 -0.68
N GLU A 48 15.51 -14.24 0.51
CA GLU A 48 14.71 -15.46 0.75
C GLU A 48 13.20 -15.24 0.89
N ALA A 49 12.75 -14.16 1.53
CA ALA A 49 11.33 -13.78 1.57
C ALA A 49 10.86 -13.32 0.18
N SER A 50 11.67 -12.54 -0.52
CA SER A 50 11.46 -12.17 -1.93
C SER A 50 11.34 -13.40 -2.82
N LYS A 51 12.16 -14.44 -2.61
CA LYS A 51 12.08 -15.71 -3.37
C LYS A 51 10.85 -16.56 -3.04
N LYS A 52 10.29 -16.46 -1.83
CA LYS A 52 9.07 -17.19 -1.43
C LYS A 52 7.77 -16.44 -1.72
N LEU A 53 7.84 -15.13 -1.95
CA LEU A 53 6.70 -14.26 -2.29
C LEU A 53 6.57 -13.96 -3.79
N GLN A 54 7.57 -14.33 -4.60
CA GLN A 54 7.58 -14.14 -6.04
C GLN A 54 6.36 -14.80 -6.71
N LYS A 55 5.58 -13.98 -7.43
CA LYS A 55 4.40 -14.31 -8.24
C LYS A 55 3.11 -14.70 -7.52
N ARG A 56 2.71 -13.97 -6.48
CA ARG A 56 1.30 -14.02 -6.05
C ARG A 56 0.45 -13.34 -7.11
N ASN A 57 -0.52 -14.06 -7.67
CA ASN A 57 -1.55 -13.44 -8.51
C ASN A 57 -2.71 -12.95 -7.61
N ALA A 58 -3.71 -12.29 -8.20
CA ALA A 58 -4.89 -11.82 -7.45
C ALA A 58 -5.60 -12.95 -6.68
N LYS A 59 -5.63 -14.17 -7.22
CA LYS A 59 -6.25 -15.32 -6.55
C LYS A 59 -5.46 -15.75 -5.31
N ASP A 60 -4.14 -15.73 -5.35
CA ASP A 60 -3.30 -16.06 -4.20
C ASP A 60 -3.47 -15.01 -3.07
N LEU A 61 -3.53 -13.73 -3.44
CA LEU A 61 -3.78 -12.64 -2.48
C LEU A 61 -5.18 -12.74 -1.87
N LEU A 62 -6.20 -13.05 -2.68
CA LEU A 62 -7.55 -13.26 -2.20
C LEU A 62 -7.60 -14.42 -1.20
N GLY A 63 -6.93 -15.54 -1.50
CA GLY A 63 -6.85 -16.68 -0.58
C GLY A 63 -6.22 -16.33 0.77
N ILE A 64 -5.25 -15.40 0.80
CA ILE A 64 -4.67 -14.91 2.06
C ILE A 64 -5.70 -14.12 2.86
N LEU A 65 -6.45 -13.22 2.20
CA LEU A 65 -7.52 -12.45 2.84
C LEU A 65 -8.64 -13.35 3.36
N GLU A 66 -9.03 -14.38 2.60
CA GLU A 66 -10.03 -15.38 3.00
C GLU A 66 -9.61 -16.20 4.23
N ASN A 67 -8.29 -16.37 4.45
CA ASN A 67 -7.74 -16.98 5.65
C ASN A 67 -7.68 -16.00 6.85
N GLY A 68 -8.33 -14.84 6.76
CA GLY A 68 -8.40 -13.84 7.82
C GLY A 68 -7.15 -13.00 7.99
N LYS A 69 -6.19 -13.07 7.04
CA LYS A 69 -5.00 -12.22 7.06
C LYS A 69 -5.28 -10.86 6.44
N GLN A 70 -4.45 -9.90 6.79
CA GLN A 70 -4.51 -8.54 6.25
C GLN A 70 -3.30 -8.28 5.35
N LEU A 71 -3.54 -7.59 4.25
CA LEU A 71 -2.52 -7.25 3.28
C LEU A 71 -2.44 -5.74 3.09
N TYR A 72 -1.24 -5.22 2.91
CA TYR A 72 -0.99 -3.86 2.51
C TYR A 72 -0.80 -3.76 1.00
N PHE A 73 -1.44 -2.79 0.37
CA PHE A 73 -1.30 -2.46 -1.05
C PHE A 73 -0.85 -1.00 -1.19
N PRO A 74 0.30 -0.71 -1.80
CA PRO A 74 0.76 0.67 -1.95
C PRO A 74 -0.14 1.43 -2.93
N PHE A 75 -0.53 2.65 -2.57
CA PHE A 75 -1.29 3.57 -3.42
C PHE A 75 -0.40 4.68 -3.98
N THR A 76 0.68 5.02 -3.28
CA THR A 76 1.65 6.03 -3.71
C THR A 76 3.04 5.44 -3.89
N GLN A 77 3.87 6.14 -4.66
CA GLN A 77 5.30 5.87 -4.67
C GLN A 77 5.96 6.30 -3.36
N ALA A 78 7.17 5.80 -3.10
CA ALA A 78 8.01 6.21 -2.01
C ALA A 78 8.51 7.64 -2.26
N LYS A 79 8.68 8.42 -1.18
CA LYS A 79 9.28 9.76 -1.29
C LYS A 79 10.70 9.63 -1.81
N VAL A 80 11.06 10.39 -2.85
CA VAL A 80 12.46 10.57 -3.26
C VAL A 80 12.93 11.93 -2.71
N THR A 81 14.16 11.97 -2.22
CA THR A 81 14.70 13.00 -1.31
C THR A 81 15.14 14.29 -1.96
N THR A 82 14.26 14.93 -2.73
CA THR A 82 14.41 16.36 -2.98
C THR A 82 13.13 17.09 -2.61
N ASP A 83 13.27 18.25 -1.97
CA ASP A 83 12.17 19.09 -1.46
C ASP A 83 11.24 19.60 -2.58
N SER A 84 11.53 19.26 -3.85
CA SER A 84 10.74 19.56 -5.04
C SER A 84 10.01 18.35 -5.65
N ASP A 85 10.23 17.14 -5.13
CA ASP A 85 9.67 15.93 -5.74
C ASP A 85 8.17 15.78 -5.47
N LYS A 86 7.46 15.37 -6.52
CA LYS A 86 6.07 14.98 -6.43
C LYS A 86 5.96 13.50 -6.12
N ILE A 87 5.00 13.13 -5.29
CA ILE A 87 4.62 11.73 -5.08
C ILE A 87 3.52 11.41 -6.09
N LYS A 88 3.73 10.42 -6.95
CA LYS A 88 2.70 9.88 -7.83
C LYS A 88 1.86 8.81 -7.11
N SER A 89 0.55 8.77 -7.36
CA SER A 89 -0.34 7.67 -6.98
C SER A 89 -0.75 6.79 -8.16
N VAL A 90 -1.30 5.63 -7.83
CA VAL A 90 -1.81 4.62 -8.77
C VAL A 90 -2.84 5.20 -9.74
N ASP A 91 -3.66 6.15 -9.29
CA ASP A 91 -4.65 6.81 -10.14
C ASP A 91 -4.06 7.89 -11.09
N GLY A 92 -2.74 8.10 -11.06
CA GLY A 92 -2.02 9.10 -11.85
C GLY A 92 -1.96 10.49 -11.22
N THR A 93 -2.59 10.70 -10.07
CA THR A 93 -2.50 11.98 -9.34
C THR A 93 -1.09 12.20 -8.81
N GLU A 94 -0.59 13.43 -8.88
CA GLU A 94 0.69 13.83 -8.29
C GLU A 94 0.46 14.78 -7.12
N TYR A 95 1.13 14.52 -6.00
CA TYR A 95 1.05 15.34 -4.79
C TYR A 95 2.37 16.04 -4.54
N MET A 96 2.30 17.37 -4.33
CA MET A 96 3.45 18.13 -3.85
C MET A 96 3.74 17.76 -2.41
N ILE A 97 5.00 17.47 -2.10
CA ILE A 97 5.46 17.37 -0.72
C ILE A 97 5.62 18.81 -0.21
N LEU A 98 4.55 19.38 0.36
CA LEU A 98 4.65 20.68 1.03
C LEU A 98 5.54 20.52 2.27
N ASN A 99 6.47 21.45 2.52
CA ASN A 99 7.48 21.47 3.62
C ASN A 99 6.96 21.21 5.06
N ASN A 100 5.65 21.04 5.27
CA ASN A 100 5.08 20.57 6.54
C ASN A 100 4.93 19.03 6.60
N LEU A 101 5.12 18.32 5.48
CA LEU A 101 5.16 16.86 5.36
C LEU A 101 6.56 16.28 5.64
N ASP A 102 7.56 17.12 5.95
CA ASP A 102 8.95 16.72 6.13
C ASP A 102 9.21 15.73 7.28
N ASN A 103 8.21 15.50 8.13
CA ASN A 103 8.28 14.51 9.21
C ASN A 103 7.48 13.22 8.96
N LEU A 104 6.84 13.07 7.79
CA LEU A 104 5.73 12.12 7.64
C LEU A 104 6.03 10.90 6.76
N LEU A 105 6.85 11.07 5.72
CA LEU A 105 7.29 10.00 4.83
C LEU A 105 8.81 10.11 4.66
N TYR A 106 9.56 9.11 5.13
CA TYR A 106 10.98 8.93 4.78
C TYR A 106 11.12 8.35 3.36
N ASP A 107 12.35 8.22 2.87
CA ASP A 107 12.76 7.84 1.51
C ASP A 107 12.15 6.52 0.97
N TYR A 108 11.51 5.75 1.83
CA TYR A 108 10.97 4.43 1.54
C TYR A 108 9.48 4.31 1.92
N ASP A 109 8.89 5.36 2.47
CA ASP A 109 7.55 5.28 3.03
C ASP A 109 6.51 5.44 1.93
N THR A 110 5.46 4.62 2.00
CA THR A 110 4.35 4.63 1.03
C THR A 110 3.03 4.77 1.76
N THR A 111 2.08 5.50 1.17
CA THR A 111 0.68 5.48 1.59
C THR A 111 -0.08 4.49 0.73
N GLY A 112 -1.05 3.80 1.32
CA GLY A 112 -1.71 2.65 0.69
C GLY A 112 -2.90 2.15 1.47
N PHE A 113 -3.36 0.96 1.13
CA PHE A 113 -4.52 0.31 1.72
C PHE A 113 -4.09 -0.84 2.61
N ILE A 114 -4.54 -0.88 3.86
CA ILE A 114 -4.72 -2.16 4.55
C ILE A 114 -6.05 -2.74 4.05
N VAL A 115 -5.99 -3.97 3.56
CA VAL A 115 -7.14 -4.72 3.05
C VAL A 115 -7.32 -5.98 3.89
N SER A 116 -8.54 -6.21 4.34
CA SER A 116 -8.96 -7.47 4.94
C SER A 116 -10.29 -7.95 4.35
N LEU A 117 -10.61 -9.23 4.52
CA LEU A 117 -11.89 -9.81 4.09
C LEU A 117 -12.56 -10.46 5.30
N GLN A 118 -13.76 -10.00 5.65
CA GLN A 118 -14.55 -10.53 6.76
C GLN A 118 -16.02 -10.54 6.38
N ASN A 119 -16.75 -11.59 6.71
CA ASN A 119 -18.19 -11.70 6.44
C ASN A 119 -18.58 -11.41 4.97
N SER A 120 -17.74 -11.82 4.01
CA SER A 120 -17.92 -11.53 2.58
C SER A 120 -17.85 -10.03 2.20
N GLU A 121 -17.25 -9.19 3.04
CA GLU A 121 -16.97 -7.79 2.75
C GLU A 121 -15.46 -7.54 2.76
N PHE A 122 -14.94 -6.91 1.70
CA PHE A 122 -13.64 -6.29 1.73
C PHE A 122 -13.69 -5.04 2.61
N MET A 123 -12.72 -4.93 3.51
CA MET A 123 -12.50 -3.79 4.37
C MET A 123 -11.24 -3.08 3.91
N PHE A 124 -11.36 -1.83 3.51
CA PHE A 124 -10.24 -0.99 3.09
C PHE A 124 -10.01 0.11 4.11
N LYS A 125 -8.76 0.23 4.57
CA LYS A 125 -8.31 1.29 5.46
C LYS A 125 -7.11 1.99 4.87
N SER A 126 -7.05 3.32 4.98
CA SER A 126 -5.82 4.03 4.62
C SER A 126 -4.72 3.71 5.61
N ALA A 127 -3.53 3.45 5.10
CA ALA A 127 -2.39 3.04 5.88
C ALA A 127 -1.09 3.64 5.33
N ILE A 128 -0.10 3.71 6.21
CA ILE A 128 1.27 4.07 5.88
C ILE A 128 2.14 2.84 6.13
N HIS A 129 2.98 2.53 5.14
CA HIS A 129 4.08 1.60 5.31
C HIS A 129 5.36 2.43 5.50
N ARG A 130 6.05 2.24 6.62
CA ARG A 130 7.28 2.96 6.99
C ARG A 130 8.46 2.03 7.13
N VAL A 131 9.62 2.49 6.65
CA VAL A 131 10.90 1.80 6.87
C VAL A 131 11.74 2.60 7.87
N ILE A 132 11.85 2.08 9.09
CA ILE A 132 12.57 2.73 10.18
C ILE A 132 14.02 2.24 10.20
N ILE A 133 14.94 3.09 9.74
CA ILE A 133 16.38 2.84 9.81
C ILE A 133 16.90 3.25 11.19
N LYS A 134 17.30 2.28 12.00
CA LYS A 134 17.86 2.55 13.33
C LYS A 134 19.33 2.91 13.24
N LYS A 135 19.72 4.07 13.80
CA LYS A 135 21.09 4.60 13.79
C LYS A 135 22.13 3.73 14.53
N ASN A 136 21.71 2.69 15.25
CA ASN A 136 22.56 1.85 16.09
C ASN A 136 23.04 0.55 15.41
N GLY A 137 22.94 0.45 14.08
CA GLY A 137 23.39 -0.74 13.33
C GLY A 137 22.48 -1.96 13.45
N THR A 138 21.28 -1.81 14.02
CA THR A 138 20.26 -2.85 13.97
C THR A 138 19.55 -2.85 12.62
N SER A 139 19.07 -4.02 12.19
CA SER A 139 18.33 -4.16 10.94
C SER A 139 17.15 -3.17 10.90
N PRO A 140 16.86 -2.54 9.74
CA PRO A 140 15.67 -1.73 9.57
C PRO A 140 14.41 -2.48 9.97
N ILE A 141 13.44 -1.75 10.53
CA ILE A 141 12.12 -2.29 10.89
C ILE A 141 11.11 -1.72 9.92
N GLU A 142 10.31 -2.59 9.31
CA GLU A 142 9.13 -2.19 8.57
C GLU A 142 7.92 -2.14 9.50
N GLU A 143 7.10 -1.12 9.35
CA GLU A 143 5.87 -0.94 10.11
C GLU A 143 4.75 -0.51 9.19
N ILE A 144 3.61 -1.20 9.28
CA ILE A 144 2.39 -0.82 8.57
C ILE A 144 1.37 -0.37 9.61
N LYS A 145 0.91 0.87 9.50
CA LYS A 145 -0.04 1.48 10.44
C LYS A 145 -1.21 2.12 9.72
N GLU A 146 -2.40 2.01 10.30
CA GLU A 146 -3.55 2.79 9.86
C GLU A 146 -3.24 4.29 9.98
N ILE A 147 -3.72 5.06 9.03
CA ILE A 147 -3.63 6.52 9.05
C ILE A 147 -4.87 7.06 9.77
N ASP A 148 -4.65 7.66 10.93
CA ASP A 148 -5.66 8.33 11.75
C ASP A 148 -5.46 9.85 11.86
N ASN A 149 -4.40 10.38 11.24
CA ASN A 149 -3.97 11.78 11.35
C ASN A 149 -4.46 12.66 10.18
N ILE A 150 -4.74 13.93 10.47
CA ILE A 150 -5.16 14.98 9.53
C ILE A 150 -4.16 15.19 8.38
N ASP A 151 -2.87 14.96 8.65
CA ASP A 151 -1.80 15.24 7.69
C ASP A 151 -1.84 14.40 6.40
N TYR A 152 -2.65 13.34 6.37
CA TYR A 152 -2.82 12.44 5.22
C TYR A 152 -4.22 12.49 4.61
N GLU A 153 -5.09 13.40 5.08
CA GLU A 153 -6.46 13.54 4.56
C GLU A 153 -6.51 13.82 3.06
N GLN A 154 -5.45 14.43 2.51
CA GLN A 154 -5.32 14.69 1.08
C GLN A 154 -5.39 13.43 0.21
N PHE A 155 -5.01 12.26 0.75
CA PHE A 155 -5.08 10.99 0.03
C PHE A 155 -6.46 10.34 0.09
N TYR A 156 -7.35 10.80 0.98
CA TYR A 156 -8.56 10.06 1.31
C TYR A 156 -9.56 10.02 0.15
N LYS A 157 -9.82 11.17 -0.47
CA LYS A 157 -10.73 11.27 -1.62
C LYS A 157 -10.18 10.55 -2.86
N PRO A 158 -8.88 10.70 -3.22
CA PRO A 158 -8.28 9.92 -4.31
C PRO A 158 -8.38 8.41 -4.10
N MET A 159 -8.04 7.92 -2.90
CA MET A 159 -8.11 6.50 -2.56
C MET A 159 -9.54 5.96 -2.65
N GLU A 160 -10.53 6.68 -2.12
CA GLU A 160 -11.93 6.29 -2.22
C GLU A 160 -12.41 6.29 -3.68
N SER A 161 -12.05 7.32 -4.45
CA SER A 161 -12.38 7.43 -5.87
C SER A 161 -11.74 6.32 -6.70
N PHE A 162 -10.52 5.92 -6.34
CA PHE A 162 -9.82 4.80 -6.94
C PHE A 162 -10.55 3.48 -6.69
N LEU A 163 -10.92 3.18 -5.44
CA LEU A 163 -11.66 1.96 -5.09
C LEU A 163 -12.99 1.85 -5.83
N LYS A 164 -13.71 2.98 -5.99
CA LYS A 164 -14.99 3.02 -6.71
C LYS A 164 -14.90 2.63 -8.18
N LYS A 165 -13.72 2.68 -8.81
CA LYS A 165 -13.52 2.22 -10.21
C LYS A 165 -13.71 0.71 -10.37
N PHE A 166 -13.58 -0.04 -9.27
CA PHE A 166 -13.64 -1.51 -9.26
C PHE A 166 -14.94 -2.04 -8.64
N VAL A 167 -15.87 -1.16 -8.24
CA VAL A 167 -17.19 -1.56 -7.76
C VAL A 167 -18.15 -1.66 -8.95
N ARG A 168 -18.85 -2.78 -9.07
CA ARG A 168 -19.81 -3.07 -10.14
C ARG A 168 -21.25 -2.84 -9.70
#